data_AF-A0A943QQH3-F1
#
_entry.id   AF-A0A943QQH3-F1
#
_cell.length_a   1.000
_cell.length_b   1.000
_cell.length_c   1.000
_cell.angle_alpha   90.00
_cell.angle_beta   90.00
_cell.angle_gamma   90.00
#
_symmetry.space_group_name_H-M   'P 1'
#
loop_
_entity.id
_entity.type
_entity.pdbx_description
1 polymer ?
#
loop_
_entity_poly.entity_id
_entity_poly.type
_entity_poly.pdbx_seq_one_letter_code
_entity_poly.pdbx_strand_id
1 'polypeptide(L)'
;MYVIEYFKWKDGRAYWHDGFSISNTQKFELISGRLLFEKKGLNYSAEIPRLKNKNVIENDWFGDEIAYDKISGAVNYPFGSDKQRGYVFYRLDIDEGMFSGANIFNYIHYQSPFRIPYVETEQQNLMFSDKLRQHCTDFKTHFFR
;
A
#
# COMPACT_ATOMS: atom_id res chain seq x y z
N MET A 1 15.39 -7.93 -6.03
CA MET A 1 14.18 -8.74 -6.32
C MET A 1 13.10 -7.85 -6.90
N TYR A 2 12.24 -8.34 -7.79
CA TYR A 2 11.09 -7.57 -8.30
C TYR A 2 9.80 -8.14 -7.69
N VAL A 3 8.91 -7.27 -7.22
CA VAL A 3 7.69 -7.67 -6.51
C VAL A 3 6.47 -6.98 -7.10
N ILE A 4 5.43 -7.78 -7.35
CA ILE A 4 4.08 -7.30 -7.66
C ILE A 4 3.21 -7.56 -6.43
N GLU A 5 2.85 -6.50 -5.73
CA GLU A 5 1.85 -6.54 -4.67
C GLU A 5 0.48 -6.39 -5.31
N TYR A 6 -0.31 -7.47 -5.34
CA TYR A 6 -1.65 -7.49 -5.92
C TYR A 6 -2.70 -7.49 -4.82
N PHE A 7 -3.65 -6.56 -4.89
CA PHE A 7 -4.74 -6.46 -3.94
C PHE A 7 -6.11 -6.52 -4.63
N LYS A 8 -7.06 -7.17 -3.96
CA LYS A 8 -8.47 -7.28 -4.37
C LYS A 8 -9.35 -7.18 -3.14
N TRP A 9 -10.49 -6.50 -3.28
CA TRP A 9 -11.51 -6.45 -2.23
C TRP A 9 -12.31 -7.74 -2.25
N LYS A 10 -12.22 -8.50 -1.15
CA LYS A 10 -12.99 -9.74 -0.95
C LYS A 10 -14.43 -9.43 -0.61
N ASP A 11 -14.64 -8.47 0.30
CA ASP A 11 -15.95 -8.03 0.79
C ASP A 11 -15.99 -6.51 0.93
N GLY A 12 -17.09 -5.89 0.50
CA GLY A 12 -17.24 -4.44 0.42
C GLY A 12 -16.71 -3.83 -0.89
N ARG A 13 -16.78 -2.50 -0.99
CA ARG A 13 -16.21 -1.71 -2.10
C ARG A 13 -15.18 -0.75 -1.51
N ALA A 14 -14.13 -0.44 -2.25
CA ALA A 14 -13.27 0.66 -1.85
C ALA A 14 -14.11 1.95 -1.85
N TYR A 15 -14.03 2.71 -0.77
CA TYR A 15 -14.71 3.99 -0.65
C TYR A 15 -13.86 5.10 -1.26
N TRP A 16 -14.54 6.18 -1.62
CA TRP A 16 -13.89 7.41 -2.03
C TRP A 16 -12.98 7.88 -0.88
N HIS A 17 -11.70 8.12 -1.18
CA HIS A 17 -10.63 8.41 -0.22
C HIS A 17 -10.11 7.23 0.61
N ASP A 18 -10.26 5.98 0.17
CA ASP A 18 -9.43 4.94 0.77
C ASP A 18 -7.96 5.12 0.35
N GLY A 19 -7.06 4.50 1.10
CA GLY A 19 -5.62 4.56 0.84
C GLY A 19 -4.95 3.23 1.14
N PHE A 20 -3.71 3.11 0.70
CA PHE A 20 -2.84 2.03 1.13
C PHE A 20 -1.43 2.55 1.39
N SER A 21 -0.68 1.76 2.16
CA SER A 21 0.76 1.92 2.30
C SER A 21 1.46 0.57 2.22
N ILE A 22 2.65 0.56 1.62
CA ILE A 22 3.57 -0.57 1.63
C ILE A 22 4.84 -0.15 2.32
N SER A 23 5.25 -0.92 3.32
CA SER A 23 6.57 -0.84 3.94
C SER A 23 7.28 -2.19 3.86
N ASN A 24 8.59 -2.15 3.98
CA ASN A 24 9.43 -3.35 3.94
C ASN A 24 10.64 -3.12 4.84
N THR A 25 11.19 -4.22 5.34
CA THR A 25 12.48 -4.26 6.03
C THR A 25 13.67 -3.86 5.14
N GLN A 26 13.50 -3.85 3.82
CA GLN A 26 14.52 -3.48 2.83
C GLN A 26 14.11 -2.23 2.07
N LYS A 27 15.09 -1.57 1.47
CA LYS A 27 14.83 -0.45 0.55
C LYS A 27 14.06 -0.97 -0.66
N PHE A 28 13.10 -0.18 -1.11
CA PHE A 28 12.38 -0.44 -2.35
C PHE A 28 12.30 0.79 -3.23
N GLU A 29 12.22 0.55 -4.53
CA GLU A 29 12.00 1.54 -5.56
C GLU A 29 10.69 1.25 -6.29
N LEU A 30 9.74 2.19 -6.21
CA LEU A 30 8.50 2.11 -6.97
C LEU A 30 8.79 2.15 -8.48
N ILE A 31 8.26 1.17 -9.21
CA ILE A 31 8.34 1.12 -10.67
C ILE A 31 7.02 1.56 -11.29
N SER A 32 5.90 0.99 -10.85
CA SER A 32 4.57 1.35 -11.35
C SER A 32 3.44 0.90 -10.42
N GLY A 33 2.22 1.33 -10.71
CA GLY A 33 1.03 0.76 -10.09
C GLY A 33 -0.23 1.17 -10.85
N ARG A 34 -1.25 0.32 -10.80
CA ARG A 34 -2.53 0.56 -11.48
C ARG A 34 -3.71 0.08 -10.63
N LEU A 35 -4.79 0.83 -10.71
CA LEU A 35 -6.12 0.37 -10.33
C LEU A 35 -6.77 -0.29 -11.54
N LEU A 36 -7.43 -1.42 -11.31
CA LEU A 36 -8.10 -2.23 -12.32
C LEU A 36 -9.55 -2.46 -11.90
N PHE A 37 -10.48 -2.31 -12.82
CA PHE A 37 -11.91 -2.47 -12.53
C PHE A 37 -12.69 -2.84 -13.79
N GLU A 38 -13.91 -3.33 -13.58
CA GLU A 38 -14.87 -3.58 -14.64
C GLU A 38 -16.00 -2.56 -14.58
N LYS A 39 -16.52 -2.14 -15.74
CA LYS A 39 -17.75 -1.35 -15.83
C LYS A 39 -18.50 -1.75 -17.09
N LYS A 40 -19.78 -2.10 -16.96
CA LYS A 40 -20.62 -2.59 -18.06
C LYS A 40 -19.98 -3.76 -18.84
N GLY A 41 -19.32 -4.68 -18.13
CA GLY A 41 -18.65 -5.85 -18.73
C GLY A 41 -17.32 -5.59 -19.42
N LEU A 42 -16.82 -4.34 -19.45
CA LEU A 42 -15.53 -3.97 -20.01
C LEU A 42 -14.49 -3.76 -18.91
N ASN A 43 -13.25 -4.16 -19.17
CA ASN A 43 -12.12 -3.97 -18.27
C ASN A 43 -11.46 -2.60 -18.50
N TYR A 44 -11.15 -1.91 -17.42
CA TYR A 44 -10.48 -0.62 -17.41
C TYR A 44 -9.28 -0.63 -16.46
N SER A 45 -8.34 0.28 -16.72
CA SER A 45 -7.26 0.59 -15.80
C SER A 45 -7.17 2.09 -15.58
N ALA A 46 -6.71 2.49 -14.40
CA ALA A 46 -6.42 3.86 -14.03
C ALA A 46 -5.09 3.92 -13.28
N GLU A 47 -4.44 5.08 -13.33
CA GLU A 47 -3.31 5.37 -12.46
C GLU A 47 -3.78 5.43 -11.00
N ILE A 48 -2.91 5.04 -10.08
CA ILE A 48 -3.17 5.15 -8.65
C ILE A 48 -2.94 6.62 -8.26
N PRO A 49 -3.95 7.37 -7.79
CA PRO A 49 -3.76 8.76 -7.43
C PRO A 49 -2.75 8.90 -6.28
N ARG A 50 -1.88 9.91 -6.39
CA ARG A 50 -0.83 10.23 -5.39
C ARG A 50 0.11 9.05 -5.08
N LEU A 51 0.21 8.08 -5.99
CA LEU A 51 1.18 6.99 -5.88
C LEU A 51 2.59 7.56 -5.84
N LYS A 52 3.29 7.29 -4.73
CA LYS A 52 4.65 7.80 -4.51
C LYS A 52 5.43 6.86 -3.62
N ASN A 53 6.73 6.82 -3.85
CA ASN A 53 7.71 6.25 -2.93
C ASN A 53 8.39 7.41 -2.20
N LYS A 54 8.25 7.49 -0.88
CA LYS A 54 8.87 8.55 -0.08
C LYS A 54 9.38 8.01 1.25
N ASN A 55 10.48 8.58 1.71
CA ASN A 55 10.88 8.46 3.09
C ASN A 55 9.90 9.25 3.96
N VAL A 56 9.40 8.63 5.01
CA VAL A 56 8.48 9.22 5.99
C VAL A 56 9.10 9.16 7.36
N ILE A 57 8.92 10.25 8.11
CA ILE A 57 9.27 10.34 9.52
C ILE A 57 7.97 10.16 10.31
N GLU A 58 7.94 9.17 11.19
CA GLU A 58 6.81 8.89 12.07
C GLU A 58 7.32 8.66 13.50
N ASN A 59 6.49 9.00 14.49
CA ASN A 59 6.82 8.67 15.88
C ASN A 59 6.42 7.23 16.17
N ASP A 60 7.31 6.50 16.83
CA ASP A 60 7.04 5.18 17.35
C ASP A 60 6.16 5.22 18.62
N TRP A 61 5.92 4.06 19.22
CA TRP A 61 5.10 3.93 20.43
C TRP A 61 5.67 4.64 21.67
N PHE A 62 6.97 4.97 21.68
CA PHE A 62 7.65 5.71 22.75
C PHE A 62 7.80 7.21 22.43
N GLY A 63 7.39 7.63 21.23
CA GLY A 63 7.53 9.00 20.76
C GLY A 63 8.87 9.27 20.06
N ASP A 64 9.67 8.23 19.81
CA ASP A 64 10.92 8.35 19.08
C ASP A 64 10.65 8.49 17.58
N GLU A 65 11.34 9.43 16.93
CA GLU A 65 11.24 9.62 15.49
C GLU A 65 11.93 8.47 14.75
N ILE A 66 11.17 7.75 13.94
CA ILE A 66 11.68 6.75 13.00
C ILE A 66 11.52 7.25 11.57
N ALA A 67 12.56 7.05 10.76
CA ALA A 67 12.55 7.36 9.33
C ALA A 67 12.60 6.06 8.53
N TYR A 68 11.65 5.86 7.62
CA TYR A 68 11.60 4.66 6.78
C TYR A 68 10.97 4.93 5.42
N ASP A 69 11.31 4.10 4.43
CA ASP A 69 10.75 4.20 3.09
C ASP A 69 9.33 3.63 3.06
N LYS A 70 8.42 4.34 2.38
CA LYS A 70 7.00 3.97 2.27
C LYS A 70 6.50 4.26 0.87
N ILE A 71 5.94 3.23 0.21
CA ILE A 71 5.08 3.45 -0.95
C ILE A 71 3.68 3.73 -0.42
N SER A 72 3.04 4.78 -0.93
CA SER A 72 1.67 5.14 -0.55
C SER A 72 0.88 5.55 -1.77
N GLY A 73 -0.44 5.35 -1.73
CA GLY A 73 -1.33 5.74 -2.80
C GLY A 73 -2.79 5.73 -2.38
N ALA A 74 -3.60 6.50 -3.08
CA ALA A 74 -5.05 6.53 -2.89
C ALA A 74 -5.72 5.40 -3.66
N VAL A 75 -6.80 4.87 -3.11
CA VAL A 75 -7.68 3.94 -3.81
C VAL A 75 -8.97 4.67 -4.17
N ASN A 76 -9.21 4.82 -5.46
CA ASN A 76 -10.45 5.42 -5.95
C ASN A 76 -10.89 4.75 -7.25
N TYR A 77 -12.07 4.13 -7.23
CA TYR A 77 -12.69 3.53 -8.41
C TYR A 77 -13.93 4.32 -8.83
N PRO A 78 -14.24 4.40 -10.13
CA PRO A 78 -15.46 5.03 -10.59
C PRO A 78 -16.70 4.41 -9.94
N PHE A 79 -17.69 5.25 -9.61
CA PHE A 79 -18.95 4.77 -9.06
C PHE A 79 -19.63 3.74 -10.00
N GLY A 80 -20.17 2.69 -9.39
CA GLY A 80 -20.79 1.57 -10.09
C GLY A 80 -19.81 0.68 -10.87
N SER A 81 -18.53 0.68 -10.49
CA SER A 81 -17.55 -0.29 -10.98
C SER A 81 -17.60 -1.60 -10.18
N ASP A 82 -17.25 -2.69 -10.85
CA ASP A 82 -17.21 -4.04 -10.31
C ASP A 82 -15.79 -4.61 -10.38
N LYS A 83 -15.54 -5.72 -9.68
CA LYS A 83 -14.25 -6.43 -9.63
C LYS A 83 -13.04 -5.49 -9.41
N GLN A 84 -13.19 -4.56 -8.48
CA GLN A 84 -12.16 -3.61 -8.07
C GLN A 84 -10.93 -4.37 -7.54
N ARG A 85 -9.77 -4.04 -8.08
CA ARG A 85 -8.47 -4.65 -7.75
C ARG A 85 -7.34 -3.71 -8.17
N GLY A 86 -6.12 -3.98 -7.77
CA GLY A 86 -4.99 -3.17 -8.20
C GLY A 86 -3.68 -3.87 -7.92
N TYR A 87 -2.61 -3.26 -8.42
CA TYR A 87 -1.27 -3.73 -8.12
C TYR A 87 -0.29 -2.58 -7.96
N VAL A 88 0.77 -2.84 -7.20
CA VAL A 88 1.96 -2.01 -7.13
C VAL A 88 3.16 -2.89 -7.51
N PHE A 89 3.95 -2.41 -8.45
CA PHE A 89 5.17 -3.06 -8.90
C PHE A 89 6.38 -2.25 -8.44
N TYR A 90 7.29 -2.91 -7.72
CA TYR A 90 8.47 -2.26 -7.16
C TYR A 90 9.67 -3.21 -7.15
N ARG A 91 10.87 -2.63 -7.14
CA ARG A 91 12.14 -3.34 -6.92
C ARG A 91 12.43 -3.34 -5.43
N LEU A 92 12.78 -4.48 -4.86
CA LEU A 92 13.40 -4.60 -3.55
C LEU A 92 14.90 -4.75 -3.73
N ASP A 93 15.65 -3.86 -3.09
CA ASP A 93 17.10 -3.92 -3.00
C ASP A 93 17.43 -4.76 -1.76
N ILE A 94 17.73 -6.05 -2.00
CA ILE A 94 18.01 -7.01 -0.94
C ILE A 94 19.51 -6.98 -0.68
N ASP A 95 19.88 -6.66 0.56
CA ASP A 95 21.28 -6.63 0.98
C ASP A 95 21.93 -8.01 0.92
N GLU A 96 23.22 -8.04 0.56
CA GLU A 96 23.99 -9.28 0.53
C GLU A 96 24.08 -9.88 1.95
N GLY A 97 23.76 -11.17 2.09
CA GLY A 97 23.71 -11.85 3.39
C GLY A 97 22.36 -11.78 4.12
N MET A 98 21.37 -11.06 3.58
CA MET A 98 20.01 -11.12 4.12
C MET A 98 19.36 -12.48 3.85
N PHE A 99 18.82 -13.13 4.88
CA PHE A 99 18.20 -14.47 4.80
C PHE A 99 16.67 -14.45 4.71
N SER A 100 16.04 -13.42 5.26
CA SER A 100 14.58 -13.26 5.27
C SER A 100 14.18 -11.81 5.46
N GLY A 101 13.06 -11.41 4.88
CA GLY A 101 12.45 -10.09 5.09
C GLY A 101 10.94 -10.15 5.11
N ALA A 102 10.34 -9.04 5.52
CA ALA A 102 8.90 -8.87 5.60
C ALA A 102 8.45 -7.68 4.78
N ASN A 103 7.36 -7.86 4.04
CA ASN A 103 6.61 -6.81 3.41
C ASN A 103 5.28 -6.62 4.12
N ILE A 104 4.93 -5.37 4.42
CA ILE A 104 3.69 -5.02 5.10
C ILE A 104 2.86 -4.18 4.14
N PHE A 105 1.69 -4.69 3.79
CA PHE A 105 0.65 -3.97 3.07
C PHE A 105 -0.45 -3.56 4.05
N ASN A 106 -0.70 -2.26 4.18
CA ASN A 106 -1.80 -1.73 4.97
C ASN A 106 -2.86 -1.15 4.04
N TYR A 107 -4.10 -1.58 4.21
CA TYR A 107 -5.27 -0.89 3.66
C TYR A 107 -5.89 0.02 4.71
N ILE A 108 -6.13 1.26 4.31
CA ILE A 108 -6.59 2.35 5.17
C ILE A 108 -7.98 2.76 4.68
N HIS A 109 -8.98 2.52 5.52
CA HIS A 109 -10.38 2.75 5.19
C HIS A 109 -11.03 3.72 6.17
N TYR A 110 -11.83 4.64 5.65
CA TYR A 110 -12.59 5.58 6.45
C TYR A 110 -14.07 5.24 6.50
N GLN A 111 -14.62 5.29 7.71
CA GLN A 111 -16.04 5.06 7.96
C GLN A 111 -16.94 6.22 7.50
N SER A 112 -16.38 7.40 7.21
CA SER A 112 -17.12 8.60 6.81
C SER A 112 -16.43 9.32 5.64
N PRO A 113 -17.20 9.83 4.66
CA PRO A 113 -16.66 10.58 3.52
C PRO A 113 -16.23 12.02 3.85
N PHE A 114 -16.61 12.56 5.01
CA PHE A 114 -16.31 13.95 5.40
C PHE A 114 -15.40 14.00 6.63
N ARG A 115 -14.35 14.85 6.58
CA ARG A 115 -13.39 15.07 7.69
C ARG A 115 -12.93 16.51 7.79
N ILE A 116 -12.76 16.98 9.03
CA ILE A 116 -12.18 18.27 9.37
C ILE A 116 -11.19 18.05 10.53
N PRO A 117 -9.90 18.40 10.38
CA PRO A 117 -9.26 18.90 9.16
C PRO A 117 -9.19 17.81 8.06
N TYR A 118 -9.11 18.25 6.81
CA TYR A 118 -8.86 17.36 5.68
C TYR A 118 -7.42 16.85 5.74
N VAL A 119 -7.23 15.54 5.69
CA VAL A 119 -5.92 14.89 5.62
C VAL A 119 -6.00 13.78 4.57
N GLU A 120 -4.96 13.66 3.74
CA GLU A 120 -4.83 12.55 2.81
C GLU A 120 -4.71 11.22 3.56
N THR A 121 -5.57 10.26 3.22
CA THR A 121 -5.72 8.98 3.93
C THR A 121 -4.41 8.22 4.06
N GLU A 122 -3.60 8.25 3.01
CA GLU A 122 -2.32 7.54 2.95
C GLU A 122 -1.18 8.24 3.70
N GLN A 123 -1.40 9.46 4.24
CA GLN A 123 -0.43 10.18 5.07
C GLN A 123 -0.60 9.91 6.57
N GLN A 124 -1.60 9.12 6.97
CA GLN A 124 -1.81 8.85 8.39
C GLN A 124 -0.68 8.03 9.00
N ASN A 125 -0.29 8.39 10.22
CA ASN A 125 0.49 7.50 11.07
C ASN A 125 -0.44 6.35 11.49
N LEU A 126 -0.07 5.15 11.08
CA LEU A 126 -0.88 3.95 11.28
C LEU A 126 -0.55 3.22 12.59
N MET A 127 0.51 3.62 13.31
CA MET A 127 0.96 2.94 14.53
C MET A 127 -0.06 2.92 15.67
N PHE A 128 -1.06 3.81 15.63
CA PHE A 128 -2.07 3.99 16.68
C PHE A 128 -3.49 3.61 16.23
N SER A 129 -3.64 2.80 15.16
CA SER A 129 -4.95 2.48 14.58
C SER A 129 -5.25 0.98 14.58
N ASP A 130 -6.25 0.58 15.38
CA ASP A 130 -6.82 -0.77 15.35
C ASP A 130 -7.74 -1.03 14.15
N LYS A 131 -7.92 -0.04 13.27
CA LYS A 131 -8.81 -0.13 12.09
C LYS A 131 -8.07 -0.56 10.81
N LEU A 132 -6.85 -1.04 10.94
CA LEU A 132 -6.02 -1.47 9.82
C LEU A 132 -6.40 -2.86 9.33
N ARG A 133 -6.53 -2.99 8.01
CA ARG A 133 -6.43 -4.31 7.37
C ARG A 133 -5.00 -4.47 6.88
N GLN A 134 -4.18 -5.08 7.74
CA GLN A 134 -2.77 -5.29 7.51
C GLN A 134 -2.52 -6.72 6.99
N HIS A 135 -1.66 -6.84 6.00
CA HIS A 135 -1.15 -8.10 5.50
C HIS A 135 0.37 -8.08 5.55
N CYS A 136 0.95 -9.08 6.21
CA CYS A 136 2.40 -9.29 6.23
C CYS A 136 2.73 -10.48 5.33
N THR A 137 3.69 -10.28 4.43
CA THR A 137 4.22 -11.33 3.55
C THR A 137 5.71 -11.47 3.82
N ASP A 138 6.13 -12.65 4.24
CA ASP A 138 7.54 -12.97 4.46
C ASP A 138 8.15 -13.59 3.21
N PHE A 139 9.41 -13.27 2.96
CA PHE A 139 10.21 -13.91 1.91
C PHE A 139 11.53 -14.40 2.48
N LYS A 140 12.08 -15.45 1.87
CA LYS A 140 13.39 -16.00 2.19
C LYS A 140 14.25 -15.99 0.93
N THR A 141 15.53 -15.71 1.12
CA THR A 141 16.53 -15.84 0.06
C THR A 141 17.24 -17.19 0.23
N HIS A 142 17.57 -17.82 -0.89
CA HIS A 142 18.38 -19.03 -0.90
C HIS A 142 19.69 -18.74 -1.62
N PHE A 143 20.81 -18.96 -0.94
CA PHE A 143 22.12 -18.95 -1.57
C PHE A 143 22.32 -20.31 -2.24
N PHE A 144 22.39 -20.32 -3.56
CA PHE A 144 22.89 -21.48 -4.28
C PHE A 144 24.42 -21.42 -4.20
N ARG A 145 25.00 -22.31 -3.39
CA ARG A 145 26.44 -22.58 -3.37
C ARG A 145 26.84 -23.49 -4.51
#